data_AF-A0A8J7Y8P3-F1
#
_entry.id   AF-A0A8J7Y8P3-F1
#
_cell.length_a   1.000
_cell.length_b   1.000
_cell.length_c   1.000
_cell.angle_alpha   90.00
_cell.angle_beta   90.00
_cell.angle_gamma   90.00
#
_symmetry.space_group_name_H-M   'P 1'
#
loop_
_entity.id
_entity.type
_entity.pdbx_description
1 polymer ?
#
loop_
_entity_poly.entity_id
_entity_poly.type
_entity_poly.pdbx_seq_one_letter_code
_entity_poly.pdbx_strand_id
1 'polypeptide(L)' 'MVEVRIEFDDEEQYVRLKELKKRRGLTWKGLLLEGEKKVREDIPE' A
#
# COMPACT_ATOMS: atom_id res chain seq x y z
N MET A 1 -7.63 2.25 -19.11
CA MET A 1 -6.74 2.44 -17.93
C MET A 1 -7.57 3.05 -16.83
N VAL A 2 -7.38 2.63 -15.59
CA VAL A 2 -8.08 3.20 -14.42
C VAL A 2 -7.02 3.88 -13.56
N GLU A 3 -7.29 5.10 -13.12
CA GLU A 3 -6.42 5.88 -12.23
C GLU A 3 -6.94 5.78 -10.79
N VAL A 4 -6.01 5.71 -9.84
CA VAL A 4 -6.31 5.82 -8.40
C VAL A 4 -5.45 6.93 -7.84
N ARG A 5 -6.07 7.88 -7.14
CA ARG A 5 -5.37 8.89 -6.34
C ARG A 5 -5.45 8.49 -4.88
N ILE A 6 -4.32 8.60 -4.19
CA ILE A 6 -4.20 8.29 -2.77
C ILE A 6 -3.72 9.56 -2.09
N GLU A 7 -4.52 10.04 -1.16
CA GLU A 7 -4.19 11.13 -0.27
C GLU A 7 -3.86 10.56 1.10
N PHE A 8 -2.86 11.13 1.76
CA PHE A 8 -2.47 10.77 3.12
C PHE A 8 -2.76 11.97 4.01
N ASP A 9 -3.56 11.76 5.05
CA ASP A 9 -3.89 12.81 6.02
C ASP A 9 -2.69 13.17 6.92
N ASP A 10 -1.73 12.26 7.02
CA ASP A 10 -0.55 12.34 7.88
C ASP A 10 0.73 12.05 7.08
N GLU A 11 1.69 12.97 7.14
CA GLU A 11 2.99 12.85 6.48
C GLU A 11 3.77 11.62 6.96
N GLU A 12 3.62 11.23 8.24
CA GLU A 12 4.28 10.04 8.77
C GLU A 12 3.77 8.75 8.12
N GLN A 13 2.49 8.68 7.75
CA GLN A 13 1.95 7.52 7.01
C GLN A 13 2.60 7.43 5.63
N TYR A 14 2.69 8.55 4.93
CA TYR A 14 3.34 8.61 3.62
C TYR A 14 4.82 8.19 3.70
N VAL A 15 5.57 8.74 4.67
CA VAL A 15 7.00 8.42 4.86
C VAL A 15 7.18 6.93 5.16
N ARG A 16 6.40 6.36 6.09
CA ARG A 16 6.47 4.93 6.41
C ARG A 16 6.24 4.04 5.20
N LEU A 17 5.21 4.32 4.39
CA LEU A 17 4.91 3.52 3.20
C LEU A 17 5.95 3.72 2.09
N LYS A 18 6.46 4.94 1.91
CA LYS A 18 7.53 5.24 0.95
C LYS A 18 8.80 4.47 1.30
N GLU A 19 9.17 4.41 2.56
CA GLU A 19 10.33 3.65 3.02
C GLU A 19 10.13 2.14 2.89
N LEU A 20 8.95 1.62 3.27
CA LEU A 20 8.63 0.21 3.12
C LEU A 20 8.70 -0.22 1.64
N LYS A 21 8.09 0.58 0.77
CA LYS A 21 8.15 0.41 -0.70
C LYS A 21 9.59 0.35 -1.20
N LYS A 22 10.45 1.27 -0.74
CA LYS A 22 11.88 1.29 -1.10
C LYS A 22 12.62 0.04 -0.60
N ARG A 23 12.46 -0.31 0.68
CA ARG A 23 13.12 -1.45 1.31
C ARG A 23 12.75 -2.79 0.68
N ARG A 24 11.51 -2.93 0.20
CA ARG A 24 10.99 -4.16 -0.44
C ARG A 24 11.10 -4.15 -1.97
N GLY A 25 11.63 -3.08 -2.59
CA GLY A 25 11.73 -2.97 -4.04
C GLY A 25 10.38 -2.90 -4.77
N LEU A 26 9.35 -2.36 -4.12
CA LEU A 26 7.98 -2.35 -4.65
C LEU A 26 7.65 -1.07 -5.45
N THR A 27 6.62 -1.17 -6.27
CA THR A 27 5.87 -0.01 -6.80
C THR A 27 4.71 0.33 -5.85
N TRP A 28 4.07 1.50 -6.01
CA TRP A 28 2.87 1.81 -5.24
C TRP A 28 1.73 0.80 -5.51
N LYS A 29 1.57 0.41 -6.78
CA LYS A 29 0.68 -0.68 -7.19
C LYS A 29 1.03 -1.99 -6.48
N GLY A 30 2.32 -2.35 -6.44
CA GLY A 30 2.78 -3.56 -5.74
C GLY A 30 2.42 -3.53 -4.25
N LEU A 31 2.65 -2.40 -3.58
CA LEU A 31 2.31 -2.24 -2.17
C LEU A 31 0.80 -2.38 -1.91
N LEU A 32 -0.05 -1.80 -2.78
CA LEU A 32 -1.51 -1.95 -2.69
C LEU A 32 -1.96 -3.40 -2.86
N LEU A 33 -1.38 -4.13 -3.81
CA LEU A 33 -1.72 -5.54 -4.06
C LEU A 33 -1.29 -6.44 -2.89
N GLU A 34 -0.16 -6.16 -2.25
CA GLU A 34 0.24 -6.89 -1.03
C GLU A 34 -0.71 -6.58 0.14
N GLY A 35 -1.15 -5.33 0.29
CA GLY A 35 -2.17 -4.97 1.26
C GLY A 35 -3.51 -5.66 1.01
N GLU A 36 -3.93 -5.75 -0.25
CA GLU A 36 -5.17 -6.44 -0.65
C GLU A 36 -5.16 -7.93 -0.32
N LYS A 37 -4.05 -8.63 -0.60
CA LYS A 37 -3.86 -10.03 -0.18
C LYS A 37 -4.04 -10.17 1.32
N LYS A 38 -3.43 -9.26 2.10
CA LYS A 38 -3.49 -9.33 3.56
C LYS A 38 -4.89 -9.11 4.10
N VAL A 39 -5.62 -8.13 3.53
CA VAL A 39 -7.03 -7.89 3.88
C VAL A 39 -7.89 -9.12 3.56
N ARG A 40 -7.65 -9.82 2.46
CA ARG A 40 -8.36 -11.06 2.12
C ARG A 40 -8.09 -12.21 3.09
N GLU A 41 -6.84 -12.34 3.56
CA GLU A 41 -6.48 -13.35 4.56
C GLU A 41 -7.13 -13.08 5.92
N ASP A 42 -7.38 -11.82 6.25
CA ASP A 42 -7.90 -11.40 7.54
C ASP A 42 -9.45 -11.38 7.60
N ILE A 43 -10.15 -11.68 6.48
CA ILE A 43 -11.62 -11.86 6.46
C ILE A 43 -11.92 -13.34 6.76
N PRO A 44 -12.55 -13.68 7.91
CA PRO A 44 -13.07 -15.03 8.13
C PRO A 44 -14.23 -15.28 7.17
N GLU A 45 -14.31 -16.50 6.62
CA GLU A 45 -15.44 -16.95 5.79
C GLU A 45 -16.81 -16.72 6.45
#